data_AF-A0A392R0A0-F1
#
_entry.id   AF-A0A392R0A0-F1
#
_cell.length_a   1.000
_cell.length_b   1.000
_cell.length_c   1.000
_cell.angle_alpha   90.00
_cell.angle_beta   90.00
_cell.angle_gamma   90.00
#
_symmetry.space_group_name_H-M   'P 1'
#
loop_
_entity.id
_entity.type
_entity.pdbx_description
1 polymer ?
#
loop_
_entity_poly.entity_id
_entity_poly.type
_entity_poly.pdbx_seq_one_letter_code
_entity_poly.pdbx_strand_id
1 'polypeptide(L)'
;MRGTLSGELQFDPKIEKTARANRKVVRQAKQAARLATLEQPSQEGEEDTSSSYISEEEQIEMAEVNPPPPPPPRRTLGDYGQRNDG
;
A
#
# COMPACT_ATOMS: atom_id res chain seq x y z
N MET A 1 2.11 -29.26 12.01
CA MET A 1 1.68 -28.94 13.39
C MET A 1 1.83 -27.44 13.60
N ARG A 2 0.73 -26.70 13.76
CA ARG A 2 0.76 -25.27 14.07
C ARG A 2 0.74 -25.15 15.59
N GLY A 3 1.88 -24.86 16.21
CA GLY A 3 1.99 -24.78 17.67
C GLY A 3 1.21 -23.57 18.19
N THR A 4 0.08 -23.79 18.85
CA THR A 4 -0.68 -22.74 19.53
C THR A 4 -0.16 -22.61 20.97
N LEU A 5 1.02 -22.00 21.14
CA LEU A 5 1.41 -21.47 22.44
C LEU A 5 0.76 -20.09 22.60
N SER A 6 -0.52 -20.07 22.95
CA SER A 6 -1.23 -18.85 23.34
C SER A 6 -0.84 -18.50 24.79
N GLY A 7 0.42 -18.12 24.99
CA GLY A 7 0.89 -17.56 26.24
C GLY A 7 0.61 -16.06 26.25
N GLU A 8 -0.11 -15.57 27.27
CA GLU A 8 -0.26 -14.14 27.53
C GLU A 8 1.14 -13.53 27.71
N LEU A 9 1.57 -12.71 26.75
CA LEU A 9 2.85 -11.99 26.83
C LEU A 9 2.63 -10.75 27.70
N GLN A 10 3.20 -10.76 28.90
CA GLN A 10 3.10 -9.62 29.80
C GLN A 10 3.80 -8.39 29.20
N PHE A 11 3.11 -7.25 29.24
CA PHE A 11 3.64 -5.99 28.76
C PHE A 11 4.82 -5.50 29.63
N ASP A 12 5.97 -5.25 28.99
CA ASP A 12 7.11 -4.59 29.62
C ASP A 12 7.30 -3.17 29.05
N PRO A 13 7.04 -2.10 29.85
CA PRO A 13 7.14 -0.72 29.39
C PRO A 13 8.55 -0.30 28.97
N LYS A 14 9.61 -0.96 29.48
CA LYS A 14 11.00 -0.65 29.10
C LYS A 14 11.32 -1.22 27.72
N ILE A 15 10.80 -2.42 27.42
CA ILE A 15 10.94 -3.06 26.11
C ILE A 15 10.19 -2.24 25.06
N GLU A 16 8.93 -1.86 25.31
CA GLU A 16 8.12 -1.09 24.36
C GLU A 16 8.77 0.25 23.99
N LYS A 17 9.30 0.98 24.98
CA LYS A 17 10.01 2.25 24.74
C LYS A 17 11.22 2.06 23.81
N THR A 18 12.03 1.04 24.08
CA THR A 18 13.22 0.74 23.27
C THR A 18 12.84 0.27 21.87
N ALA A 19 11.84 -0.59 21.75
CA ALA A 19 11.32 -1.06 20.46
C ALA A 19 10.83 0.10 19.59
N ARG A 20 10.09 1.07 20.18
CA ARG A 20 9.66 2.29 19.48
C ARG A 20 10.84 3.14 19.01
N ALA A 21 11.87 3.31 19.85
CA ALA A 21 13.07 4.04 19.48
C ALA A 21 13.80 3.37 18.31
N ASN A 22 14.01 2.05 18.38
CA ASN A 22 14.65 1.28 17.32
C ASN A 22 13.87 1.36 16.01
N ARG A 23 12.53 1.26 16.07
CA ARG A 23 11.67 1.42 14.89
C ARG A 23 11.85 2.77 14.22
N LYS A 24 11.96 3.85 15.01
CA LYS A 24 12.19 5.21 14.47
C LYS A 24 13.54 5.31 13.79
N VAL A 25 14.60 4.80 14.42
CA VAL A 25 15.96 4.78 13.86
C VAL A 25 15.98 4.01 12.53
N VAL A 26 15.39 2.82 12.49
CA VAL A 26 15.31 2.01 11.25
C VAL A 26 14.53 2.75 10.16
N ARG A 27 13.40 3.40 10.48
CA ARG A 27 12.64 4.19 9.51
C ARG A 27 13.46 5.34 8.93
N GLN A 28 14.20 6.06 9.78
CA GLN A 28 15.08 7.14 9.35
C GLN A 28 16.22 6.61 8.48
N ALA A 29 16.87 5.52 8.86
CA ALA A 29 17.92 4.88 8.07
C ALA A 29 17.42 4.44 6.69
N LYS A 30 16.21 3.85 6.61
CA LYS A 30 15.58 3.48 5.34
C LYS A 30 15.28 4.71 4.47
N GLN A 31 14.79 5.80 5.06
CA GLN A 31 14.55 7.04 4.32
C GLN A 31 15.85 7.66 3.82
N ALA A 32 16.89 7.71 4.66
CA ALA A 32 18.21 8.19 4.27
C ALA A 32 18.82 7.34 3.15
N ALA A 33 18.70 6.02 3.22
CA ALA A 33 19.15 5.11 2.17
C ALA A 33 18.40 5.37 0.85
N ARG A 34 17.07 5.53 0.89
CA ARG A 34 16.27 5.88 -0.31
C ARG A 34 16.68 7.22 -0.92
N LEU A 35 16.99 8.22 -0.09
CA LEU A 35 17.48 9.52 -0.57
C LEU A 35 18.87 9.41 -1.19
N ALA A 36 19.78 8.66 -0.56
CA ALA A 36 21.12 8.41 -1.08
C ALA A 36 21.09 7.64 -2.42
N THR A 37 20.20 6.65 -2.55
CA THR A 37 20.00 5.95 -3.83
C THR A 37 19.34 6.83 -4.88
N LEU A 38 18.53 7.84 -4.50
CA LEU A 38 17.94 8.79 -5.44
C LEU A 38 18.99 9.81 -5.93
N GLU A 39 19.96 10.16 -5.10
CA GLU A 39 21.11 11.01 -5.47
C GLU A 39 22.06 10.29 -6.45
N GLN A 40 22.00 8.96 -6.52
CA GLN A 40 22.71 8.17 -7.52
C GLN A 40 21.77 7.81 -8.69
N PRO A 41 21.92 8.41 -9.89
CA PRO A 41 21.16 7.96 -11.04
C PRO A 41 21.77 6.64 -11.51
N SER A 42 21.23 5.50 -11.10
CA SER A 42 21.14 4.26 -11.90
C SER A 42 20.64 3.08 -11.06
N GLN A 43 19.53 2.52 -11.56
CA GLN A 43 19.19 1.10 -11.75
C GLN A 43 19.35 0.09 -10.60
N GLU A 44 18.38 -0.83 -10.61
CA GLU A 44 18.24 -2.08 -9.86
C GLU A 44 18.13 -2.06 -8.32
N GLY A 45 16.90 -2.27 -7.85
CA GLY A 45 16.58 -2.50 -6.45
C GLY A 45 15.09 -2.75 -6.24
N GLU A 46 14.53 -3.71 -6.97
CA GLU A 46 13.22 -4.28 -6.69
C GLU A 46 13.27 -4.99 -5.33
N GLU A 47 12.89 -4.31 -4.25
CA GLU A 47 12.56 -4.97 -2.99
C GLU A 47 11.23 -4.43 -2.45
N ASP A 48 10.19 -5.18 -2.80
CA ASP A 48 8.93 -5.39 -2.10
C ASP A 48 8.90 -4.88 -0.65
N THR A 49 8.34 -3.69 -0.44
CA THR A 49 7.47 -3.43 0.72
C THR A 49 6.36 -2.47 0.30
N SER A 50 5.65 -2.79 -0.78
CA SER A 50 4.33 -2.23 -1.00
C SER A 50 3.41 -2.81 0.09
N SER A 51 2.78 -1.93 0.86
CA SER A 51 1.76 -2.23 1.87
C SER A 51 2.21 -2.93 3.17
N SER A 52 2.76 -2.19 4.13
CA SER A 52 2.46 -2.45 5.55
C SER A 52 2.95 -1.32 6.47
N TYR A 53 2.19 -0.21 6.57
CA TYR A 53 2.15 0.56 7.81
C TYR A 53 0.92 1.49 7.82
N ILE A 54 -0.19 0.94 8.35
CA ILE A 54 -1.26 1.63 9.08
C ILE A 54 -1.25 3.16 8.89
N SER A 55 -2.04 3.64 7.92
CA SER A 55 -2.51 5.02 7.87
C SER A 55 -3.58 5.15 8.95
N GLU A 56 -3.13 5.29 10.19
CA GLU A 56 -3.92 5.90 11.23
C GLU A 56 -3.85 7.41 10.97
N GLU A 57 -4.99 8.10 10.83
CA GLU A 57 -5.17 9.58 10.79
C GLU A 57 -5.42 10.28 9.43
N GLU A 58 -5.29 9.67 8.25
CA GLU A 58 -5.78 10.34 7.04
C GLU A 58 -7.28 10.04 6.86
N GLN A 59 -8.11 10.87 7.48
CA GLN A 59 -9.50 11.02 7.08
C GLN A 59 -9.47 11.42 5.60
N ILE A 60 -9.70 10.44 4.73
CA ILE A 60 -9.80 10.65 3.29
C ILE A 60 -11.01 11.56 3.08
N GLU A 61 -10.77 12.87 3.11
CA GLU A 61 -11.67 13.87 2.57
C GLU A 61 -11.73 13.58 1.08
N MET A 62 -12.79 12.89 0.66
CA MET A 62 -13.07 12.53 -0.73
C MET A 62 -13.42 13.82 -1.49
N ALA A 63 -12.40 14.65 -1.72
CA ALA A 63 -12.49 15.83 -2.54
C ALA A 63 -12.88 15.41 -3.96
N GLU A 64 -14.03 15.93 -4.39
CA GLU A 64 -14.54 15.94 -5.77
C GLU A 64 -14.38 14.60 -6.52
N VAL A 65 -15.36 13.72 -6.33
CA VAL A 65 -15.58 12.57 -7.23
C VAL A 65 -15.73 13.12 -8.65
N ASN A 66 -14.69 12.96 -9.49
CA ASN A 66 -14.90 13.03 -10.94
C ASN A 66 -16.09 12.11 -11.23
N PRO A 67 -17.19 12.62 -11.83
CA PRO A 67 -18.36 11.80 -12.05
C PRO A 67 -17.92 10.55 -12.82
N PRO A 68 -18.44 9.36 -12.44
CA PRO A 68 -18.08 8.14 -13.14
C PRO A 68 -18.30 8.35 -14.64
N PRO A 69 -17.42 7.80 -15.51
CA PRO A 69 -17.60 7.92 -16.95
C PRO A 69 -19.01 7.44 -17.31
N PRO A 70 -19.67 8.07 -18.30
CA PRO A 70 -21.02 7.69 -18.68
C PRO A 70 -21.05 6.20 -19.03
N PRO A 71 -22.14 5.49 -18.68
CA PRO A 71 -22.26 4.08 -18.98
C PRO A 71 -22.15 3.85 -20.50
N PRO A 72 -21.54 2.73 -20.93
CA PRO A 72 -21.43 2.44 -22.35
C PRO A 72 -22.82 2.30 -23.00
N PRO A 73 -22.96 2.60 -24.31
CA PRO A 73 -24.22 2.45 -25.02
C PRO A 73 -24.80 1.05 -24.84
N ARG A 74 -26.08 0.98 -24.47
CA ARG A 74 -26.80 -0.29 -24.36
C ARG A 74 -27.00 -0.87 -25.75
N ARG A 75 -26.66 -2.14 -25.92
CA ARG A 75 -26.95 -2.87 -27.16
C ARG A 75 -28.44 -3.18 -27.25
N THR A 76 -29.05 -2.88 -28.39
CA THR A 76 -30.43 -3.26 -28.70
C THR A 76 -30.48 -4.70 -29.26
N LEU A 77 -31.66 -5.32 -29.29
CA LEU A 77 -31.83 -6.66 -29.89
C LEU A 77 -31.35 -6.71 -31.37
N GLY A 78 -31.39 -5.58 -32.08
CA GLY A 78 -30.89 -5.46 -33.45
C GLY A 78 -29.36 -5.51 -33.58
N ASP A 79 -28.62 -5.28 -32.51
CA ASP A 79 -27.15 -5.13 -32.54
C ASP A 79 -26.42 -6.48 -32.47
N TYR A 80 -27.16 -7.58 -32.29
CA TYR A 80 -26.61 -8.94 -32.20
C TYR A 80 -26.42 -9.62 -33.56
N GLY A 81 -26.84 -8.98 -34.66
CA GLY A 81 -26.75 -9.55 -36.02
C GLY A 81 -25.81 -8.80 -36.97
N GLN A 82 -25.22 -7.68 -36.54
CA GLN A 82 -24.35 -6.87 -37.38
C GLN A 82 -22.96 -7.51 -37.45
N ARG A 83 -22.53 -7.91 -38.64
CA ARG A 83 -21.18 -8.41 -38.87
C ARG A 83 -20.23 -7.21 -38.94
N ASN A 84 -19.09 -7.33 -38.28
CA ASN A 84 -18.02 -6.35 -38.38
C ASN A 84 -17.24 -6.71 -39.64
N ASP A 85 -17.72 -6.25 -40.79
CA ASP A 85 -17.06 -6.47 -42.08
C ASP A 85 -15.75 -5.66 -42.06
N GLY A 86 -14.62 -6.35 -41.84
CA GLY A 86 -13.28 -5.79 -41.94
C GLY A 86 -12.78 -5.73 -43.36
#